data_AF-A0A1M6RVU5-F1
#
_entry.id   AF-A0A1M6RVU5-F1
#
_cell.length_a   1.000
_cell.length_b   1.000
_cell.length_c   1.000
_cell.angle_alpha   90.00
_cell.angle_beta   90.00
_cell.angle_gamma   90.00
#
_symmetry.space_group_name_H-M   'P 1'
#
loop_
_entity.id
_entity.type
_entity.pdbx_description
1 polymer ?
#
loop_
_entity_poly.entity_id
_entity_poly.type
_entity_poly.pdbx_seq_one_letter_code
_entity_poly.pdbx_strand_id
1 'polypeptide(L)'
;MKKRKKKIVVGTIIIIVLYNLYLRTPYTFKKEYKIINYALQGNRDYFGRMQVNLDEKEKTVEYLLTDKSKTTMESYAILCGKMNEYLKNNPDYFLNNGYHMELNFYFTNSYSPVYLSFSNEIRIKWSDRVENLTERGNKLNCMSIKMRDEFDVYKIKDSSHYDFVEYMDIGVPVITEGKVLNNFKSLKKVFLSYSDVTWWDKEQLRRDLDNCEVE
;
A
#
# COMPACT_ATOMS: atom_id res chain seq x y z
N MET A 1 49.66 -14.73 -20.09
CA MET A 1 48.82 -15.17 -18.94
C MET A 1 48.71 -14.18 -17.78
N LYS A 2 49.81 -13.60 -17.24
CA LYS A 2 49.77 -12.72 -16.05
C LYS A 2 48.84 -11.49 -16.17
N LYS A 3 48.77 -10.84 -17.33
CA LYS A 3 47.86 -9.69 -17.56
C LYS A 3 46.36 -10.06 -17.54
N ARG A 4 46.00 -11.28 -18.00
CA ARG A 4 44.61 -11.79 -17.97
C ARG A 4 44.15 -12.06 -16.53
N LYS A 5 45.01 -12.68 -15.71
CA LYS A 5 44.74 -12.90 -14.27
C LYS A 5 44.57 -11.58 -13.50
N LYS A 6 45.41 -10.56 -13.76
CA LYS A 6 45.25 -9.21 -13.16
C LYS A 6 43.91 -8.55 -13.51
N LYS A 7 43.45 -8.65 -14.76
CA LYS A 7 42.15 -8.09 -15.18
C LYS A 7 40.97 -8.78 -14.48
N ILE A 8 41.02 -10.11 -14.31
CA ILE A 8 39.97 -10.86 -13.61
C ILE A 8 39.91 -10.44 -12.13
N VAL A 9 41.05 -10.37 -11.45
CA VAL A 9 41.12 -9.94 -10.04
C VAL A 9 40.58 -8.53 -9.85
N VAL A 10 40.95 -7.59 -10.72
CA VAL A 10 40.43 -6.21 -10.67
C VAL A 10 38.92 -6.19 -10.93
N GLY A 11 38.42 -6.96 -11.89
CA GLY A 11 36.98 -7.10 -12.14
C GLY A 11 36.21 -7.63 -10.93
N THR A 12 36.72 -8.67 -10.27
CA THR A 12 36.12 -9.22 -9.05
C THR A 12 36.13 -8.20 -7.90
N ILE A 13 37.22 -7.45 -7.71
CA ILE A 13 37.28 -6.38 -6.70
C ILE A 13 36.25 -5.29 -7.00
N ILE A 14 36.11 -4.88 -8.25
CA ILE A 14 35.09 -3.89 -8.66
C ILE A 14 33.68 -4.41 -8.36
N ILE A 15 33.38 -5.67 -8.68
CA ILE A 15 32.07 -6.28 -8.37
C ILE A 15 31.81 -6.30 -6.86
N ILE A 16 32.80 -6.69 -6.05
CA ILE A 16 32.67 -6.71 -4.58
C ILE A 16 32.47 -5.29 -4.02
N VAL A 17 33.20 -4.30 -4.52
CA VAL A 17 33.06 -2.90 -4.11
C VAL A 17 31.70 -2.35 -4.50
N LEU A 18 31.24 -2.60 -5.73
CA LEU A 18 29.91 -2.20 -6.20
C LEU A 18 28.80 -2.88 -5.40
N TYR A 19 28.95 -4.17 -5.08
CA TYR A 19 28.01 -4.91 -4.25
C TYR A 19 27.96 -4.36 -2.81
N ASN A 20 29.11 -4.06 -2.20
CA ASN A 20 29.16 -3.45 -0.87
C ASN A 20 28.58 -2.02 -0.86
N LEU A 21 28.86 -1.22 -1.89
CA LEU A 21 28.25 0.10 -2.07
C LEU A 21 26.74 -0.01 -2.22
N TYR A 22 26.26 -0.96 -3.03
CA TYR A 22 24.84 -1.26 -3.19
C TYR A 22 24.20 -1.58 -1.84
N LEU A 23 24.74 -2.55 -1.08
CA LEU A 23 24.22 -2.95 0.24
C LEU A 23 24.21 -1.81 1.26
N ARG A 24 25.17 -0.87 1.17
CA ARG A 24 25.30 0.29 2.06
C ARG A 24 24.54 1.52 1.58
N THR A 25 23.85 1.46 0.44
CA THR A 25 22.99 2.58 0.04
C THR A 25 21.86 2.75 1.06
N PRO A 26 21.42 4.00 1.32
CA PRO A 26 20.25 4.27 2.16
C PRO A 26 18.98 3.56 1.67
N TYR A 27 18.98 3.03 0.45
CA TYR A 27 17.91 2.27 -0.18
C TYR A 27 17.88 0.78 0.20
N THR A 28 18.92 0.20 0.80
CA THR A 28 18.93 -1.25 1.15
C THR A 28 19.49 -1.57 2.53
N PHE A 29 20.16 -0.60 3.17
CA PHE A 29 20.84 -0.83 4.44
C PHE A 29 19.85 -1.10 5.59
N LYS A 30 18.71 -0.41 5.57
CA LYS A 30 17.68 -0.49 6.59
C LYS A 30 16.67 -1.58 6.25
N LYS A 31 16.35 -2.47 7.20
CA LYS A 31 15.53 -3.66 6.94
C LYS A 31 14.15 -3.26 6.42
N GLU A 32 13.52 -2.26 7.04
CA GLU A 32 12.21 -1.72 6.71
C GLU A 32 12.12 -1.15 5.28
N TYR A 33 13.25 -0.76 4.69
CA TYR A 33 13.31 -0.26 3.32
C TYR A 33 13.30 -1.38 2.27
N LYS A 34 13.58 -2.65 2.63
CA LYS A 34 13.74 -3.73 1.65
C LYS A 34 12.45 -3.99 0.87
N ILE A 35 11.32 -4.11 1.56
CA ILE A 35 10.01 -4.39 0.95
C ILE A 35 9.56 -3.27 0.01
N ILE A 36 9.70 -2.00 0.42
CA ILE A 36 9.27 -0.86 -0.41
C ILE A 36 10.19 -0.65 -1.61
N ASN A 37 11.51 -0.90 -1.46
CA ASN A 37 12.42 -0.83 -2.60
C ASN A 37 12.21 -1.98 -3.59
N TYR A 38 11.88 -3.18 -3.11
CA TYR A 38 11.42 -4.28 -3.96
C TYR A 38 10.19 -3.86 -4.77
N ALA A 39 9.19 -3.26 -4.11
CA ALA A 39 7.96 -2.84 -4.77
C ALA A 39 8.16 -1.69 -5.79
N LEU A 40 9.07 -0.77 -5.49
CA LEU A 40 9.43 0.34 -6.37
C LEU A 40 10.32 -0.06 -7.56
N GLN A 41 10.87 -1.27 -7.59
CA GLN A 41 11.70 -1.72 -8.70
C GLN A 41 10.90 -1.73 -10.00
N GLY A 42 11.29 -0.88 -10.96
CA GLY A 42 10.57 -0.67 -12.22
C GLY A 42 9.38 0.31 -12.15
N ASN A 43 9.06 0.82 -10.96
CA ASN A 43 7.91 1.72 -10.73
C ASN A 43 8.32 3.12 -10.22
N ARG A 44 9.62 3.43 -10.19
CA ARG A 44 10.12 4.72 -9.68
C ARG A 44 9.70 5.93 -10.51
N ASP A 45 9.23 5.73 -11.74
CA ASP A 45 8.72 6.79 -12.60
C ASP A 45 7.34 7.29 -12.15
N TYR A 46 6.60 6.47 -11.41
CA TYR A 46 5.26 6.79 -10.90
C TYR A 46 5.33 7.46 -9.53
N PHE A 47 6.31 7.11 -8.69
CA PHE A 47 6.35 7.60 -7.30
C PHE A 47 7.57 8.49 -7.03
N GLY A 48 7.33 9.54 -6.26
CA GLY A 48 8.24 10.58 -5.83
C GLY A 48 9.00 10.25 -4.56
N ARG A 49 8.92 11.18 -3.60
CA ARG A 49 9.61 11.07 -2.32
C ARG A 49 9.04 9.89 -1.55
N MET A 50 9.95 9.11 -0.96
CA MET A 50 9.63 8.02 -0.05
C MET A 50 10.14 8.38 1.34
N GLN A 51 9.27 8.27 2.34
CA GLN A 51 9.63 8.33 3.76
C GLN A 51 9.13 7.06 4.44
N VAL A 52 9.91 6.55 5.40
CA VAL A 52 9.53 5.41 6.22
C VAL A 52 9.57 5.83 7.68
N ASN A 53 8.42 5.75 8.34
CA ASN A 53 8.30 5.95 9.78
C ASN A 53 8.19 4.57 10.43
N LEU A 54 9.16 4.21 11.27
CA LEU A 54 9.18 2.93 11.99
C LEU A 54 9.08 3.21 13.49
N ASP A 55 8.10 2.62 14.14
CA ASP A 55 8.02 2.52 15.60
C ASP A 55 8.12 1.05 16.01
N GLU A 56 9.29 0.64 16.47
CA GLU A 56 9.54 -0.73 16.91
C GLU A 56 8.79 -1.09 18.21
N LYS A 57 8.47 -0.10 19.06
CA LYS A 57 7.78 -0.32 20.33
C LYS A 57 6.31 -0.64 20.08
N GLU A 58 5.66 0.17 19.25
CA GLU A 58 4.26 -0.01 18.86
C GLU A 58 4.09 -1.08 17.74
N LYS A 59 5.22 -1.59 17.23
CA LYS A 59 5.29 -2.46 16.05
C LYS A 59 4.49 -1.87 14.89
N THR A 60 4.80 -0.65 14.49
CA THR A 60 4.17 0.02 13.36
C THR A 60 5.21 0.45 12.34
N VAL A 61 4.85 0.35 11.06
CA VAL A 61 5.63 0.93 9.97
C VAL A 61 4.69 1.63 8.99
N GLU A 62 5.02 2.87 8.66
CA GLU A 62 4.32 3.66 7.66
C GLU A 62 5.28 3.97 6.51
N TYR A 63 4.82 3.70 5.29
CA TYR A 63 5.48 4.04 4.04
C TYR A 63 4.75 5.20 3.40
N LEU A 64 5.40 6.34 3.25
CA LEU A 64 4.81 7.56 2.71
C LEU A 64 5.39 7.78 1.32
N LEU A 65 4.54 7.76 0.29
CA LEU A 65 4.91 8.00 -1.10
C LEU A 65 4.17 9.22 -1.64
N THR A 66 4.89 10.06 -2.39
CA THR A 66 4.26 11.13 -3.18
C THR A 66 4.05 10.70 -4.62
N ASP A 67 3.01 11.21 -5.26
CA ASP A 67 2.76 10.97 -6.67
C ASP A 67 3.71 11.75 -7.58
N LYS A 68 3.89 11.24 -8.79
CA LYS A 68 4.44 11.98 -9.92
C LYS A 68 3.35 12.18 -10.97
N SER A 69 3.64 13.03 -11.94
CA SER A 69 2.74 13.28 -13.07
C SER A 69 2.38 12.03 -13.90
N LYS A 70 3.15 10.94 -13.78
CA LYS A 70 2.90 9.68 -14.49
C LYS A 70 2.04 8.69 -13.71
N THR A 71 1.72 8.94 -12.44
CA THR A 71 0.99 7.97 -11.61
C THR A 71 -0.36 7.62 -12.24
N THR A 72 -0.67 6.33 -12.28
CA THR A 72 -1.97 5.81 -12.74
C THR A 72 -2.65 5.03 -11.62
N MET A 73 -3.96 4.78 -11.74
CA MET A 73 -4.70 3.99 -10.75
C MET A 73 -4.06 2.60 -10.57
N GLU A 74 -3.71 1.93 -11.67
CA GLU A 74 -3.10 0.60 -11.63
C GLU A 74 -1.74 0.59 -10.91
N SER A 75 -1.00 1.70 -10.96
CA SER A 75 0.33 1.77 -10.36
C SER A 75 0.30 1.60 -8.82
N TYR A 76 -0.77 2.04 -8.14
CA TYR A 76 -0.94 1.84 -6.70
C TYR A 76 -1.11 0.35 -6.36
N ALA A 77 -1.97 -0.33 -7.12
CA ALA A 77 -2.25 -1.75 -6.95
C ALA A 77 -1.02 -2.61 -7.24
N ILE A 78 -0.27 -2.29 -8.30
CA ILE A 78 0.99 -2.97 -8.64
C ILE A 78 2.00 -2.84 -7.50
N LEU A 79 2.13 -1.65 -6.91
CA LEU A 79 3.07 -1.42 -5.82
C LEU A 79 2.67 -2.22 -4.57
N CYS A 80 1.40 -2.18 -4.18
CA CYS A 80 0.89 -2.96 -3.06
C CYS A 80 1.02 -4.48 -3.30
N GLY A 81 0.70 -4.94 -4.50
CA GLY A 81 0.85 -6.34 -4.92
C GLY A 81 2.28 -6.86 -4.77
N LYS A 82 3.29 -6.06 -5.17
CA LYS A 82 4.71 -6.41 -4.96
C LYS A 82 5.11 -6.43 -3.48
N MET A 83 4.57 -5.55 -2.64
CA MET A 83 4.81 -5.61 -1.20
C MET A 83 4.24 -6.91 -0.60
N ASN A 84 3.02 -7.28 -0.99
CA ASN A 84 2.39 -8.53 -0.57
C ASN A 84 3.17 -9.77 -1.07
N GLU A 85 3.66 -9.74 -2.30
CA GLU A 85 4.53 -10.78 -2.85
C GLU A 85 5.81 -10.93 -2.02
N TYR A 86 6.46 -9.82 -1.67
CA TYR A 86 7.66 -9.84 -0.85
C TYR A 86 7.41 -10.46 0.52
N LEU A 87 6.32 -10.10 1.20
CA LEU A 87 5.94 -10.66 2.51
C LEU A 87 5.70 -12.16 2.43
N LYS A 88 5.01 -12.61 1.37
CA LYS A 88 4.75 -14.03 1.11
C LYS A 88 6.04 -14.82 0.87
N ASN A 89 6.97 -14.27 0.10
CA ASN A 89 8.23 -14.92 -0.24
C ASN A 89 9.28 -14.86 0.88
N ASN A 90 9.07 -14.03 1.89
CA ASN A 90 9.99 -13.85 3.02
C ASN A 90 9.24 -13.97 4.36
N PRO A 91 8.75 -15.17 4.73
CA PRO A 91 7.97 -15.37 5.94
C PRO A 91 8.69 -14.89 7.22
N ASP A 92 10.02 -15.04 7.29
CA ASP A 92 10.84 -14.62 8.44
C ASP A 92 11.12 -13.11 8.49
N TYR A 93 10.60 -12.32 7.55
CA TYR A 93 10.77 -10.88 7.55
C TYR A 93 10.08 -10.25 8.77
N PHE A 94 10.75 -9.31 9.43
CA PHE A 94 10.32 -8.81 10.74
C PHE A 94 8.90 -8.22 10.77
N LEU A 95 8.41 -7.70 9.65
CA LEU A 95 7.04 -7.17 9.54
C LEU A 95 5.96 -8.26 9.61
N ASN A 96 6.27 -9.51 9.27
CA ASN A 96 5.35 -10.64 9.46
C ASN A 96 5.14 -10.98 10.95
N ASN A 97 5.90 -10.36 11.87
CA ASN A 97 5.79 -10.60 13.32
C ASN A 97 4.83 -9.61 14.01
N GLY A 98 3.61 -9.52 13.46
CA GLY A 98 2.52 -8.71 14.02
C GLY A 98 2.74 -7.20 13.93
N TYR A 99 3.53 -6.73 12.96
CA TYR A 99 3.60 -5.29 12.69
C TYR A 99 2.32 -4.80 12.03
N HIS A 100 1.87 -3.61 12.42
CA HIS A 100 0.99 -2.81 11.57
C HIS A 100 1.82 -2.21 10.44
N MET A 101 1.34 -2.36 9.21
CA MET A 101 1.95 -1.83 8.01
C MET A 101 0.91 -0.94 7.33
N GLU A 102 1.30 0.29 7.02
CA GLU A 102 0.49 1.20 6.20
C GLU A 102 1.34 1.78 5.07
N LEU A 103 0.77 1.80 3.88
CA LEU A 103 1.30 2.44 2.68
C LEU A 103 0.39 3.62 2.35
N ASN A 104 0.89 4.84 2.56
CA ASN A 104 0.18 6.10 2.42
C ASN A 104 0.62 6.86 1.17
N PHE A 105 -0.35 7.34 0.40
CA PHE A 105 -0.13 8.14 -0.81
C PHE A 105 -0.56 9.59 -0.62
N TYR A 106 0.27 10.48 -1.18
CA TYR A 106 0.15 11.94 -1.06
C TYR A 106 0.30 12.61 -2.42
N PHE A 107 -0.50 13.64 -2.68
CA PHE A 107 -0.48 14.34 -3.96
C PHE A 107 0.81 15.14 -4.20
N THR A 108 1.30 15.86 -3.17
CA THR A 108 2.55 16.66 -3.25
C THR A 108 3.46 16.46 -2.04
N ASN A 109 4.68 16.98 -2.13
CA ASN A 109 5.66 16.92 -1.05
C ASN A 109 5.22 17.74 0.17
N SER A 110 5.15 17.06 1.32
CA SER A 110 5.01 17.57 2.70
C SER A 110 3.74 18.42 2.96
N TYR A 111 2.88 17.92 3.85
CA TYR A 111 1.62 18.51 4.36
C TYR A 111 0.34 18.29 3.55
N SER A 112 0.40 17.64 2.38
CA SER A 112 -0.85 17.15 1.77
C SER A 112 -1.48 16.11 2.71
N PRO A 113 -2.82 16.11 2.88
CA PRO A 113 -3.51 14.99 3.47
C PRO A 113 -3.25 13.69 2.68
N VAL A 114 -3.26 12.55 3.38
CA VAL A 114 -3.27 11.23 2.73
C VAL A 114 -4.59 11.12 1.98
N TYR A 115 -4.56 10.80 0.70
CA TYR A 115 -5.79 10.59 -0.09
C TYR A 115 -6.13 9.11 -0.29
N LEU A 116 -5.12 8.24 -0.27
CA LEU A 116 -5.25 6.79 -0.42
C LEU A 116 -4.26 6.10 0.52
N SER A 117 -4.69 5.03 1.18
CA SER A 117 -3.77 4.13 1.87
C SER A 117 -4.12 2.65 1.73
N PHE A 118 -3.11 1.80 1.90
CA PHE A 118 -3.27 0.36 2.06
C PHE A 118 -2.68 -0.08 3.39
N SER A 119 -3.42 -0.88 4.15
CA SER A 119 -3.00 -1.40 5.44
C SER A 119 -3.23 -2.90 5.56
N ASN A 120 -2.53 -3.53 6.51
CA ASN A 120 -2.79 -4.90 6.96
C ASN A 120 -3.68 -4.98 8.21
N GLU A 121 -4.19 -3.85 8.66
CA GLU A 121 -5.04 -3.72 9.83
C GLU A 121 -6.28 -2.94 9.45
N ILE A 122 -7.44 -3.44 9.90
CA ILE A 122 -8.72 -2.78 9.74
C ILE A 122 -8.93 -1.91 10.97
N ARG A 123 -8.76 -0.60 10.79
CA ARG A 123 -9.04 0.39 11.83
C ARG A 123 -10.31 1.10 11.45
N ILE A 124 -11.35 1.00 12.27
CA ILE A 124 -12.53 1.83 12.07
C ILE A 124 -12.56 2.91 13.14
N LYS A 125 -12.61 4.15 12.68
CA LYS A 125 -12.78 5.30 13.57
C LYS A 125 -14.24 5.72 13.53
N TRP A 126 -15.01 5.26 14.50
CA TRP A 126 -16.38 5.69 14.71
C TRP A 126 -16.41 6.80 15.76
N SER A 127 -16.66 8.05 15.34
CA SER A 127 -16.63 9.21 16.24
C SER A 127 -15.32 9.27 17.04
N ASP A 128 -15.27 9.92 18.22
CA ASP A 128 -14.06 10.09 19.03
C ASP A 128 -13.47 8.77 19.59
N ARG A 129 -13.90 7.61 19.08
CA ARG A 129 -13.42 6.28 19.44
C ARG A 129 -12.86 5.56 18.20
N VAL A 130 -11.63 5.09 18.34
CA VAL A 130 -11.04 4.13 17.38
C VAL A 130 -11.37 2.74 17.91
N GLU A 131 -12.24 2.01 17.21
CA GLU A 131 -12.42 0.59 17.44
C GLU A 131 -11.53 -0.16 16.44
N ASN A 132 -10.52 -0.86 16.97
CA ASN A 132 -9.70 -1.77 16.17
C ASN A 132 -10.51 -3.05 15.98
N LEU A 133 -11.12 -3.21 14.81
CA LEU A 133 -12.10 -4.26 14.58
C LEU A 133 -11.48 -5.59 14.12
N THR A 134 -10.17 -5.67 13.84
CA THR A 134 -9.58 -6.93 13.37
C THR A 134 -8.09 -7.09 13.67
N GLU A 135 -7.69 -8.36 13.81
CA GLU A 135 -6.30 -8.84 13.90
C GLU A 135 -5.41 -8.28 12.78
N ARG A 136 -4.14 -8.01 13.10
CA ARG A 136 -3.13 -7.61 12.11
C ARG A 136 -2.86 -8.77 11.16
N GLY A 137 -3.16 -8.58 9.88
CA GLY A 137 -2.90 -9.56 8.82
C GLY A 137 -1.42 -9.58 8.38
N ASN A 138 -1.06 -10.53 7.53
CA ASN A 138 0.27 -10.64 6.92
C ASN A 138 0.36 -10.05 5.50
N LYS A 139 -0.66 -9.30 5.09
CA LYS A 139 -0.76 -8.65 3.78
C LYS A 139 -1.49 -7.32 3.88
N LEU A 140 -1.15 -6.39 3.00
CA LEU A 140 -1.84 -5.13 2.79
C LEU A 140 -3.11 -5.41 1.96
N ASN A 141 -4.23 -5.68 2.62
CA ASN A 141 -5.53 -6.05 2.01
C ASN A 141 -6.67 -5.09 2.36
N CYS A 142 -6.41 -4.08 3.18
CA CYS A 142 -7.37 -3.03 3.50
C CYS A 142 -7.00 -1.76 2.75
N MET A 143 -7.94 -1.21 1.98
CA MET A 143 -7.75 0.01 1.18
C MET A 143 -8.60 1.13 1.76
N SER A 144 -8.00 2.26 2.14
CA SER A 144 -8.73 3.43 2.67
C SER A 144 -8.66 4.59 1.67
N ILE A 145 -9.83 5.09 1.27
CA ILE A 145 -10.00 6.22 0.36
C ILE A 145 -10.42 7.42 1.21
N LYS A 146 -9.53 8.41 1.30
CA LYS A 146 -9.65 9.55 2.20
C LYS A 146 -10.00 10.85 1.47
N MET A 147 -9.76 10.92 0.14
CA MET A 147 -10.15 12.08 -0.68
C MET A 147 -10.55 11.69 -2.11
N ARG A 148 -11.78 12.03 -2.51
CA ARG A 148 -12.36 11.63 -3.80
C ARG A 148 -11.75 12.33 -5.01
N ASP A 149 -11.42 13.61 -4.88
CA ASP A 149 -10.92 14.41 -6.01
C ASP A 149 -9.58 13.88 -6.54
N GLU A 150 -8.81 13.22 -5.67
CA GLU A 150 -7.49 12.66 -6.00
C GLU A 150 -7.52 11.16 -6.31
N PHE A 151 -8.45 10.41 -5.69
CA PHE A 151 -8.64 8.99 -6.00
C PHE A 151 -10.11 8.65 -6.18
N ASP A 152 -10.44 8.25 -7.40
CA ASP A 152 -11.80 7.94 -7.82
C ASP A 152 -11.87 6.49 -8.30
N VAL A 153 -12.53 5.63 -7.52
CA VAL A 153 -12.69 4.20 -7.79
C VAL A 153 -13.38 3.96 -9.15
N TYR A 154 -14.22 4.88 -9.60
CA TYR A 154 -14.91 4.81 -10.90
C TYR A 154 -13.95 4.95 -12.09
N LYS A 155 -12.75 5.49 -11.88
CA LYS A 155 -11.73 5.62 -12.92
C LYS A 155 -10.86 4.37 -13.06
N ILE A 156 -11.04 3.35 -12.22
CA ILE A 156 -10.35 2.07 -12.31
C ILE A 156 -10.95 1.29 -13.48
N LYS A 157 -10.17 1.15 -14.57
CA LYS A 157 -10.61 0.43 -15.77
C LYS A 157 -10.50 -1.09 -15.63
N ASP A 158 -9.49 -1.55 -14.89
CA ASP A 158 -9.23 -2.96 -14.62
C ASP A 158 -9.06 -3.18 -13.11
N SER A 159 -10.10 -3.72 -12.47
CA SER A 159 -10.11 -4.03 -11.05
C SER A 159 -9.32 -5.29 -10.70
N SER A 160 -8.89 -6.11 -11.68
CA SER A 160 -8.16 -7.35 -11.40
C SER A 160 -6.83 -7.11 -10.70
N HIS A 161 -6.23 -5.93 -10.90
CA HIS A 161 -5.05 -5.50 -10.17
C HIS A 161 -5.30 -5.35 -8.66
N TYR A 162 -6.56 -5.17 -8.25
CA TYR A 162 -7.00 -4.99 -6.87
C TYR A 162 -7.62 -6.27 -6.27
N ASP A 163 -7.47 -7.44 -6.90
CA ASP A 163 -8.01 -8.71 -6.40
C ASP A 163 -7.47 -9.13 -5.01
N PHE A 164 -6.49 -8.42 -4.46
CA PHE A 164 -6.01 -8.64 -3.09
C PHE A 164 -6.76 -7.81 -2.03
N VAL A 165 -7.55 -6.81 -2.45
CA VAL A 165 -8.32 -5.93 -1.55
C VAL A 165 -9.51 -6.72 -1.02
N GLU A 166 -9.51 -6.93 0.29
CA GLU A 166 -10.59 -7.64 1.00
C GLU A 166 -11.45 -6.68 1.82
N TYR A 167 -10.91 -5.53 2.17
CA TYR A 167 -11.55 -4.53 3.01
C TYR A 167 -11.38 -3.16 2.38
N MET A 168 -12.44 -2.36 2.40
CA MET A 168 -12.39 -1.00 1.88
C MET A 168 -13.00 -0.03 2.89
N ASP A 169 -12.26 1.02 3.22
CA ASP A 169 -12.72 2.13 4.06
C ASP A 169 -12.93 3.36 3.17
N ILE A 170 -14.16 3.87 3.14
CA ILE A 170 -14.56 5.02 2.32
C ILE A 170 -14.83 6.19 3.28
N GLY A 171 -13.81 7.03 3.46
CA GLY A 171 -13.84 8.22 4.31
C GLY A 171 -14.34 9.49 3.61
N VAL A 172 -15.00 9.34 2.46
CA VAL A 172 -15.50 10.45 1.61
C VAL A 172 -16.99 10.27 1.33
N PRO A 173 -17.74 11.34 1.02
CA PRO A 173 -19.15 11.24 0.67
C PRO A 173 -19.37 10.18 -0.41
N VAL A 174 -20.14 9.16 -0.05
CA VAL A 174 -20.29 7.95 -0.84
C VAL A 174 -20.99 8.25 -2.15
N ILE A 175 -20.46 7.63 -3.19
CA ILE A 175 -20.95 7.68 -4.55
C ILE A 175 -22.21 6.82 -4.70
N THR A 176 -23.18 7.33 -5.45
CA THR A 176 -24.52 6.77 -5.73
C THR A 176 -24.55 5.46 -6.55
N GLU A 177 -23.43 4.78 -6.78
CA GLU A 177 -23.37 3.60 -7.66
C GLU A 177 -22.47 2.49 -7.09
N GLY A 178 -23.00 1.65 -6.20
CA GLY A 178 -22.25 0.54 -5.58
C GLY A 178 -21.73 -0.51 -6.55
N LYS A 179 -22.26 -0.56 -7.78
CA LYS A 179 -21.92 -1.56 -8.81
C LYS A 179 -20.43 -1.61 -9.17
N VAL A 180 -19.69 -0.51 -9.07
CA VAL A 180 -18.24 -0.54 -9.35
C VAL A 180 -17.48 -1.35 -8.30
N LEU A 181 -17.96 -1.37 -7.06
CA LEU A 181 -17.35 -2.16 -5.99
C LEU A 181 -17.52 -3.67 -6.21
N ASN A 182 -18.56 -4.12 -6.93
CA ASN A 182 -18.69 -5.53 -7.35
C ASN A 182 -17.57 -6.01 -8.27
N ASN A 183 -16.82 -5.09 -8.89
CA ASN A 183 -15.67 -5.47 -9.72
C ASN A 183 -14.48 -5.92 -8.86
N PHE A 184 -14.47 -5.67 -7.54
CA PHE A 184 -13.45 -6.14 -6.62
C PHE A 184 -13.81 -7.52 -6.08
N LYS A 185 -13.32 -8.57 -6.76
CA LYS A 185 -13.76 -9.97 -6.52
C LYS A 185 -13.51 -10.49 -5.12
N SER A 186 -12.50 -9.97 -4.44
CA SER A 186 -12.11 -10.40 -3.09
C SER A 186 -12.68 -9.53 -1.98
N LEU A 187 -13.44 -8.48 -2.32
CA LEU A 187 -13.98 -7.53 -1.35
C LEU A 187 -15.03 -8.23 -0.48
N LYS A 188 -14.75 -8.29 0.83
CA LYS A 188 -15.62 -8.92 1.83
C LYS A 188 -16.42 -7.90 2.61
N LYS A 189 -15.83 -6.72 2.86
CA LYS A 189 -16.42 -5.70 3.73
C LYS A 189 -16.05 -4.28 3.32
N VAL A 190 -17.04 -3.40 3.36
CA VAL A 190 -16.91 -1.96 3.11
C VAL A 190 -17.33 -1.20 4.36
N PHE A 191 -16.51 -0.24 4.76
CA PHE A 191 -16.74 0.65 5.88
C PHE A 191 -17.01 2.05 5.35
N LEU A 192 -18.08 2.67 5.83
CA LEU A 192 -18.46 4.03 5.47
C LEU A 192 -18.12 4.97 6.63
N SER A 193 -16.86 5.39 6.70
CA SER A 193 -16.32 6.20 7.80
C SER A 193 -16.61 7.70 7.68
N TYR A 194 -17.27 8.14 6.61
CA TYR A 194 -17.67 9.53 6.43
C TYR A 194 -18.88 9.90 7.31
N SER A 195 -18.80 11.03 8.03
CA SER A 195 -19.76 11.41 9.07
C SER A 195 -21.19 11.65 8.58
N ASP A 196 -21.35 12.01 7.31
CA ASP A 196 -22.65 12.43 6.77
C ASP A 196 -23.32 11.33 5.92
N VAL A 197 -22.86 10.07 6.06
CA VAL A 197 -23.47 8.91 5.39
C VAL A 197 -24.82 8.61 6.04
N THR A 198 -25.88 8.71 5.24
CA THR A 198 -27.24 8.43 5.73
C THR A 198 -27.50 6.92 5.80
N TRP A 199 -28.51 6.53 6.57
CA TRP A 199 -29.01 5.16 6.57
C TRP A 199 -29.43 4.68 5.16
N TRP A 200 -30.00 5.57 4.36
CA TRP A 200 -30.41 5.26 2.99
C TRP A 200 -29.22 4.95 2.07
N ASP A 201 -28.11 5.66 2.24
CA ASP A 201 -26.87 5.40 1.48
C ASP A 201 -26.31 4.01 1.81
N LYS A 202 -26.30 3.65 3.10
CA LYS A 202 -25.89 2.31 3.57
C LYS A 202 -26.77 1.22 2.98
N GLU A 203 -28.09 1.42 3.02
CA GLU A 203 -29.05 0.43 2.56
C GLU A 203 -29.03 0.28 1.04
N GLN A 204 -28.84 1.37 0.28
CA GLN A 204 -28.65 1.33 -1.15
C GLN A 204 -27.37 0.56 -1.51
N LEU A 205 -26.26 0.82 -0.80
CA LEU A 205 -25.01 0.13 -1.05
C LEU A 205 -25.10 -1.37 -0.73
N ARG A 206 -25.81 -1.75 0.34
CA ARG A 206 -26.09 -3.16 0.67
C ARG A 206 -26.89 -3.88 -0.40
N ARG A 207 -27.81 -3.18 -1.08
CA ARG A 207 -28.58 -3.74 -2.20
C ARG A 207 -27.74 -3.90 -3.46
N ASP A 208 -26.80 -2.99 -3.68
CA ASP A 208 -25.92 -3.02 -4.86
C ASP A 208 -24.79 -4.05 -4.72
N LEU A 209 -24.45 -4.47 -3.50
CA LEU A 209 -23.32 -5.35 -3.18
C LEU A 209 -23.78 -6.76 -2.75
N ASP A 210 -23.86 -7.69 -3.70
CA ASP A 210 -24.46 -9.03 -3.48
C ASP A 210 -23.67 -9.92 -2.49
N ASN A 211 -22.35 -9.71 -2.34
CA ASN A 211 -21.47 -10.60 -1.56
C ASN A 211 -20.52 -9.84 -0.62
N CYS A 212 -20.85 -8.59 -0.27
CA CYS A 212 -20.00 -7.75 0.58
C CYS A 212 -20.81 -7.17 1.74
N GLU A 213 -20.26 -7.26 2.95
CA GLU A 213 -20.84 -6.63 4.14
C GLU A 213 -20.61 -5.11 4.10
N VAL A 214 -21.59 -4.32 4.54
CA VAL A 214 -21.50 -2.85 4.61
C VAL A 214 -21.80 -2.38 6.02
N GLU A 215 -20.85 -1.66 6.63
CA GLU A 215 -20.94 -1.05 7.96
C GLU A 215 -20.83 0.48 7.93
#